data_AF-A0A4S0K7J1-F1
#
_entry.id   AF-A0A4S0K7J1-F1
#
_cell.length_a   1.000
_cell.length_b   1.000
_cell.length_c   1.000
_cell.angle_alpha   90.00
_cell.angle_beta   90.00
_cell.angle_gamma   90.00
#
_symmetry.space_group_name_H-M   'P 1'
#
loop_
_entity.id
_entity.type
_entity.pdbx_description
1 polymer ?
#
loop_
_entity_poly.entity_id
_entity_poly.type
_entity_poly.pdbx_seq_one_letter_code
_entity_poly.pdbx_strand_id
1 'polypeptide(L)'
;MTRSVRLIADDYGLAPGVSDAILELIERGRLTGTGCMTGFPEWEEAAARIRPFRRQAAVGLHLTLTDQVAATGPSSLAPDGKLPGLASLALPVRRGRIDERDVHAELDAQYDRFVETLAGPPDYVDGHQHVHFLPMVRNWLLARFGASARKPALRGAPGLPGMDAAAPKIAAVAALAAGFNGSMRRAGFSVMTPLSGIYDWRQPEKFASTLRAAIKTLPAQGVFMCHPGHVDDILRARDPMQAVREVEYTVLSSRDFSDILDKAGARVMDGKA
;
A
#
# COMPACT_ATOMS: atom_id res chain seq x y z
N MET A 1 23.95 5.61 16.53
CA MET A 1 22.55 6.01 16.34
C MET A 1 21.75 4.77 15.94
N THR A 2 20.65 4.48 16.61
CA THR A 2 19.78 3.33 16.27
C THR A 2 19.09 3.58 14.93
N ARG A 3 19.20 2.62 14.00
CA ARG A 3 18.57 2.73 12.68
C ARG A 3 17.06 2.52 12.82
N SER A 4 16.23 3.29 12.11
CA SER A 4 14.78 3.08 12.10
C SER A 4 14.34 2.61 10.72
N VAL A 5 13.48 1.59 10.68
CA VAL A 5 12.94 0.99 9.45
C VAL A 5 11.43 1.20 9.42
N ARG A 6 10.92 1.76 8.33
CA ARG A 6 9.47 1.92 8.11
C ARG A 6 8.92 0.67 7.45
N LEU A 7 8.09 -0.07 8.19
CA LEU A 7 7.41 -1.28 7.74
C LEU A 7 5.92 -0.99 7.60
N ILE A 8 5.38 -1.11 6.39
CA ILE A 8 3.97 -0.85 6.11
C ILE A 8 3.35 -2.11 5.53
N ALA A 9 2.25 -2.54 6.15
CA ALA A 9 1.42 -3.62 5.62
C ALA A 9 0.39 -3.05 4.65
N ASP A 10 0.30 -3.61 3.45
CA ASP A 10 -0.74 -3.25 2.48
C ASP A 10 -1.99 -4.10 2.73
N ASP A 11 -3.10 -3.69 2.11
CA ASP A 11 -4.36 -4.43 2.02
C ASP A 11 -5.20 -4.55 3.31
N TYR A 12 -5.08 -3.61 4.26
CA TYR A 12 -6.02 -3.57 5.40
C TYR A 12 -7.45 -3.32 4.90
N GLY A 13 -8.42 -4.14 5.34
CA GLY A 13 -9.79 -4.11 4.82
C GLY A 13 -10.03 -5.00 3.60
N LEU A 14 -9.01 -5.69 3.06
CA LEU A 14 -9.19 -6.67 1.98
C LEU A 14 -10.03 -7.88 2.40
N ALA A 15 -9.80 -8.38 3.61
CA ALA A 15 -10.53 -9.48 4.22
C ALA A 15 -10.39 -9.41 5.75
N PRO A 16 -11.30 -10.02 6.54
CA PRO A 16 -11.19 -10.06 7.99
C PRO A 16 -9.86 -10.64 8.49
N GLY A 17 -9.42 -11.79 7.98
CA GLY A 17 -8.18 -12.44 8.39
C GLY A 17 -6.92 -11.64 8.06
N VAL A 18 -6.93 -10.86 6.97
CA VAL A 18 -5.86 -9.89 6.66
C VAL A 18 -5.87 -8.75 7.67
N SER A 19 -7.06 -8.22 7.98
CA SER A 19 -7.23 -7.13 8.93
C SER A 19 -6.82 -7.53 10.35
N ASP A 20 -7.13 -8.75 10.78
CA ASP A 20 -6.74 -9.31 12.09
C ASP A 20 -5.22 -9.37 12.24
N ALA A 21 -4.54 -9.98 11.26
CA ALA A 21 -3.09 -10.12 11.26
C ALA A 21 -2.37 -8.76 11.32
N ILE A 22 -2.86 -7.78 10.55
CA ILE A 22 -2.29 -6.43 10.53
C ILE A 22 -2.47 -5.74 11.89
N LEU A 23 -3.66 -5.82 12.50
CA LEU A 23 -3.90 -5.20 13.80
C LEU A 23 -3.04 -5.82 14.90
N GLU A 24 -2.90 -7.15 14.93
CA GLU A 24 -2.03 -7.83 15.88
C GLU A 24 -0.56 -7.39 15.75
N LEU A 25 -0.08 -7.25 14.50
CA LEU A 25 1.28 -6.78 14.24
C LEU A 25 1.46 -5.31 14.62
N ILE A 26 0.46 -4.44 14.41
CA ILE A 26 0.48 -3.06 14.88
C ILE A 26 0.52 -3.01 16.41
N GLU A 27 -0.35 -3.76 17.09
CA GLU A 27 -0.42 -3.82 18.55
C GLU A 27 0.91 -4.23 19.17
N ARG A 28 1.60 -5.19 18.53
CA ARG A 28 2.95 -5.66 18.92
C ARG A 28 4.09 -4.73 18.52
N GLY A 29 3.81 -3.57 17.91
CA GLY A 29 4.84 -2.62 17.45
C GLY A 29 5.71 -3.15 16.31
N ARG A 30 5.20 -4.11 15.52
CA ARG A 30 5.94 -4.73 14.40
C ARG A 30 5.77 -3.99 13.08
N LEU A 31 4.76 -3.14 12.99
CA LEU A 31 4.46 -2.32 11.81
C LEU A 31 4.47 -0.84 12.18
N THR A 32 5.00 -0.03 11.27
CA THR A 32 4.90 1.43 11.31
C THR A 32 3.50 1.89 10.90
N GLY A 33 2.83 1.15 10.00
CA GLY A 33 1.53 1.55 9.49
C GLY A 33 0.88 0.53 8.58
N THR A 34 -0.28 0.89 8.04
CA THR A 34 -0.99 0.10 7.04
C THR A 34 -1.81 0.94 6.07
N GLY A 35 -1.98 0.43 4.85
CA GLY A 35 -2.78 1.02 3.80
C GLY A 35 -4.17 0.39 3.74
N CYS A 36 -5.20 1.22 3.88
CA CYS A 36 -6.59 0.79 3.94
C CYS A 36 -7.27 0.77 2.57
N MET A 37 -7.90 -0.35 2.23
CA MET A 37 -8.76 -0.53 1.06
C MET A 37 -10.21 -0.31 1.47
N THR A 38 -10.80 0.80 1.03
CA THR A 38 -12.14 1.22 1.50
C THR A 38 -13.30 0.72 0.65
N GLY A 39 -13.01 0.06 -0.48
CA GLY A 39 -14.02 -0.40 -1.44
C GLY A 39 -14.81 -1.64 -0.99
N PHE A 40 -14.32 -2.42 -0.04
CA PHE A 40 -14.95 -3.68 0.34
C PHE A 40 -16.13 -3.51 1.33
N PRO A 41 -17.12 -4.43 1.31
CA PRO A 41 -18.26 -4.39 2.23
C PRO A 41 -17.87 -4.37 3.72
N GLU A 42 -16.79 -5.07 4.08
CA GLU A 42 -16.31 -5.19 5.46
C GLU A 42 -15.58 -3.93 5.97
N TRP A 43 -15.43 -2.89 5.13
CA TRP A 43 -14.66 -1.69 5.47
C TRP A 43 -15.18 -0.97 6.72
N GLU A 44 -16.49 -0.90 6.93
CA GLU A 44 -17.04 -0.18 8.11
C GLU A 44 -16.60 -0.84 9.42
N GLU A 45 -16.65 -2.17 9.49
CA GLU A 45 -16.19 -2.93 10.64
C GLU A 45 -14.67 -2.80 10.81
N ALA A 46 -13.91 -2.98 9.73
CA ALA A 46 -12.45 -2.82 9.76
C ALA A 46 -12.05 -1.40 10.20
N ALA A 47 -12.69 -0.36 9.67
CA ALA A 47 -12.45 1.02 10.04
C ALA A 47 -12.68 1.28 11.53
N ALA A 48 -13.78 0.75 12.09
CA ALA A 48 -14.05 0.85 13.52
C ALA A 48 -12.94 0.22 14.38
N ARG A 49 -12.36 -0.90 13.92
CA ARG A 49 -11.30 -1.64 14.62
C ARG A 49 -9.91 -0.98 14.52
N ILE A 50 -9.57 -0.35 13.40
CA ILE A 50 -8.27 0.34 13.24
C ILE A 50 -8.26 1.76 13.83
N ARG A 51 -9.41 2.41 13.95
CA ARG A 51 -9.52 3.80 14.44
C ARG A 51 -8.78 4.05 15.77
N PRO A 52 -8.81 3.16 16.79
CA PRO A 52 -8.03 3.32 18.03
C PRO A 52 -6.51 3.37 17.80
N PHE A 53 -6.01 2.69 16.77
CA PHE A 53 -4.58 2.59 16.45
C PHE A 53 -4.04 3.81 15.69
N ARG A 54 -4.89 4.77 15.31
CA ARG A 54 -4.46 6.00 14.60
C ARG A 54 -3.49 6.89 15.38
N ARG A 55 -3.25 6.63 16.66
CA ARG A 55 -2.22 7.29 17.48
C ARG A 55 -0.89 6.51 17.52
N GLN A 56 -0.93 5.22 17.22
CA GLN A 56 0.20 4.29 17.29
C GLN A 56 0.83 4.02 15.91
N ALA A 57 -0.01 3.93 14.87
CA ALA A 57 0.37 3.57 13.51
C ALA A 57 0.01 4.66 12.50
N ALA A 58 0.75 4.72 11.39
CA ALA A 58 0.36 5.47 10.21
C ALA A 58 -0.80 4.73 9.52
N VAL A 59 -1.95 5.39 9.39
CA VAL A 59 -3.12 4.81 8.71
C VAL A 59 -3.32 5.56 7.40
N GLY A 60 -2.98 4.89 6.29
CA GLY A 60 -3.01 5.45 4.95
C GLY A 60 -4.17 4.96 4.11
N LEU A 61 -4.44 5.65 2.99
CA LEU A 61 -5.40 5.22 1.98
C LEU A 61 -4.66 4.43 0.89
N HIS A 62 -5.07 3.17 0.70
CA HIS A 62 -4.56 2.27 -0.33
C HIS A 62 -5.52 2.26 -1.51
N LEU A 63 -5.29 3.19 -2.45
CA LEU A 63 -6.17 3.38 -3.60
C LEU A 63 -6.26 2.13 -4.46
N THR A 64 -7.45 1.82 -4.95
CA THR A 64 -7.69 0.64 -5.78
C THR A 64 -8.30 1.06 -7.11
N LEU A 65 -7.82 0.47 -8.20
CA LEU A 65 -8.41 0.63 -9.54
C LEU A 65 -8.57 -0.72 -10.23
N THR A 66 -8.42 -1.81 -9.48
CA THR A 66 -8.35 -3.16 -10.03
C THR A 66 -9.13 -4.18 -9.22
N ASP A 67 -9.74 -5.11 -9.95
CA ASP A 67 -10.33 -6.39 -9.51
C ASP A 67 -11.48 -6.34 -8.48
N GLN A 68 -11.78 -5.16 -7.93
CA GLN A 68 -12.82 -4.90 -6.93
C GLN A 68 -14.16 -4.47 -7.54
N VAL A 69 -15.23 -4.51 -6.75
CA VAL A 69 -16.48 -3.81 -7.09
C VAL A 69 -16.19 -2.30 -7.08
N ALA A 70 -16.63 -1.59 -8.12
CA ALA A 70 -16.44 -0.14 -8.18
C ALA A 70 -17.33 0.56 -7.16
N ALA A 71 -16.77 1.46 -6.36
CA ALA A 71 -17.52 2.24 -5.37
C ALA A 71 -18.59 3.12 -6.03
N THR A 72 -18.35 3.58 -7.26
CA THR A 72 -19.31 4.40 -8.02
C THR A 72 -20.31 3.60 -8.87
N GLY A 73 -20.20 2.27 -8.90
CA GLY A 73 -21.00 1.44 -9.82
C GLY A 73 -20.56 1.56 -11.29
N PRO A 74 -21.44 1.22 -12.26
CA PRO A 74 -21.11 1.20 -13.69
C PRO A 74 -20.59 2.53 -14.25
N SER A 75 -19.46 2.51 -14.95
CA SER A 75 -18.80 3.68 -15.57
C SER A 75 -17.89 3.28 -16.74
N SER A 76 -17.18 4.23 -17.37
CA SER A 76 -16.16 3.88 -18.39
C SER A 76 -14.96 3.12 -17.81
N LEU A 77 -14.69 3.28 -16.50
CA LEU A 77 -13.68 2.51 -15.77
C LEU A 77 -14.17 1.10 -15.45
N ALA A 78 -15.45 0.95 -15.08
CA ALA A 78 -16.05 -0.30 -14.67
C ALA A 78 -17.42 -0.51 -15.36
N PRO A 79 -17.47 -0.89 -16.64
CA PRO A 79 -18.74 -0.97 -17.39
C PRO A 79 -19.77 -1.92 -16.75
N ASP A 80 -19.29 -3.00 -16.14
CA ASP A 80 -20.12 -4.01 -15.45
C ASP A 80 -20.20 -3.78 -13.94
N GLY A 81 -19.81 -2.59 -13.45
CA GLY A 81 -19.73 -2.28 -12.01
C GLY A 81 -18.56 -2.95 -11.29
N LYS A 82 -17.65 -3.61 -12.02
CA LYS A 82 -16.40 -4.20 -11.51
C LYS A 82 -15.18 -3.52 -12.14
N LEU A 83 -14.22 -3.15 -11.30
CA LEU A 83 -12.94 -2.61 -11.71
C LEU A 83 -12.14 -3.66 -12.52
N PRO A 84 -11.44 -3.23 -13.58
CA PRO A 84 -10.74 -4.14 -14.48
C PRO A 84 -9.45 -4.68 -13.85
N GLY A 85 -8.95 -5.82 -14.31
CA GLY A 85 -7.60 -6.26 -13.91
C GLY A 85 -6.50 -5.32 -14.43
N LEU A 86 -5.33 -5.31 -13.77
CA LEU A 86 -4.23 -4.40 -14.09
C LEU A 86 -3.80 -4.43 -15.57
N ALA A 87 -3.69 -5.63 -16.15
CA ALA A 87 -3.32 -5.79 -17.56
C ALA A 87 -4.35 -5.16 -18.51
N SER A 88 -5.62 -5.11 -18.08
CA SER A 88 -6.73 -4.55 -18.84
C SER A 88 -6.85 -3.03 -18.69
N LEU A 89 -6.15 -2.40 -17.74
CA LEU A 89 -6.13 -0.94 -17.58
C LEU A 89 -5.22 -0.24 -18.61
N ALA A 90 -4.06 -0.82 -18.91
CA ALA A 90 -3.01 -0.10 -19.64
C ALA A 90 -3.42 0.33 -21.05
N LEU A 91 -4.08 -0.55 -21.82
CA LEU A 91 -4.43 -0.29 -23.21
C LEU A 91 -5.64 0.66 -23.37
N PRO A 92 -6.76 0.51 -22.62
CA PRO A 92 -7.87 1.46 -22.64
C PRO A 92 -7.48 2.86 -22.19
N VAL A 93 -6.66 2.99 -21.14
CA VAL A 93 -6.11 4.28 -20.70
C VAL A 93 -5.33 4.94 -21.83
N ARG A 94 -4.40 4.22 -22.46
CA ARG A 94 -3.60 4.74 -23.58
C ARG A 94 -4.47 5.13 -24.79
N ARG A 95 -5.62 4.48 -24.97
CA ARG A 95 -6.57 4.74 -26.05
C ARG A 95 -7.65 5.77 -25.70
N GLY A 96 -7.61 6.38 -24.52
CA GLY A 96 -8.60 7.37 -24.08
C GLY A 96 -10.02 6.80 -23.94
N ARG A 97 -10.15 5.48 -23.69
CA ARG A 97 -11.46 4.81 -23.55
C ARG A 97 -12.01 4.84 -22.13
N ILE A 98 -11.16 5.19 -21.16
CA ILE A 98 -11.54 5.40 -19.78
C ILE A 98 -11.51 6.91 -19.55
N ASP A 99 -12.66 7.48 -19.21
CA ASP A 99 -12.78 8.89 -18.89
C ASP A 99 -12.07 9.16 -17.56
N GLU A 100 -11.22 10.19 -17.54
CA GLU A 100 -10.51 10.59 -16.33
C GLU A 100 -11.48 11.00 -15.21
N ARG A 101 -12.65 11.54 -15.55
CA ARG A 101 -13.69 11.91 -14.57
C ARG A 101 -14.23 10.71 -13.82
N ASP A 102 -14.41 9.57 -14.49
CA ASP A 102 -14.88 8.34 -13.85
C ASP A 102 -13.83 7.76 -12.91
N VAL A 103 -12.55 7.88 -13.29
CA VAL A 103 -11.43 7.51 -12.39
C VAL A 103 -11.40 8.42 -11.17
N HIS A 104 -11.53 9.74 -11.35
CA HIS A 104 -11.52 10.68 -10.24
C HIS A 104 -12.72 10.47 -9.30
N ALA A 105 -13.91 10.22 -9.85
CA ALA A 105 -15.10 9.91 -9.06
C ALA A 105 -14.92 8.64 -8.20
N GLU A 106 -14.32 7.58 -8.76
CA GLU A 106 -14.00 6.36 -8.01
C GLU A 106 -12.98 6.61 -6.89
N LEU A 107 -11.93 7.39 -7.15
CA LEU A 107 -10.91 7.74 -6.14
C LEU A 107 -11.47 8.67 -5.06
N ASP A 108 -12.34 9.62 -5.42
CA ASP A 108 -13.05 10.47 -4.47
C ASP A 108 -13.97 9.64 -3.58
N ALA A 109 -14.73 8.69 -4.14
CA ALA A 109 -15.57 7.78 -3.34
C ALA A 109 -14.74 6.95 -2.34
N GLN A 110 -13.59 6.44 -2.74
CA GLN A 110 -12.68 5.71 -1.84
C GLN A 110 -12.10 6.62 -0.74
N TYR A 111 -11.72 7.85 -1.09
CA TYR A 111 -11.19 8.83 -0.14
C TYR A 111 -12.25 9.32 0.85
N ASP A 112 -13.44 9.67 0.38
CA ASP A 112 -14.53 10.18 1.22
C ASP A 112 -14.96 9.08 2.21
N ARG A 113 -15.08 7.83 1.75
CA ARG A 113 -15.37 6.69 2.63
C ARG A 113 -14.27 6.42 3.67
N PHE A 114 -13.01 6.75 3.37
CA PHE A 114 -11.94 6.71 4.38
C PHE A 114 -12.12 7.80 5.43
N VAL A 115 -12.35 9.04 4.98
CA VAL A 115 -12.45 10.21 5.85
C VAL A 115 -13.66 10.11 6.78
N GLU A 116 -14.79 9.65 6.25
CA GLU A 116 -16.03 9.47 6.99
C GLU A 116 -15.86 8.42 8.11
N THR A 117 -15.38 7.22 7.80
CA THR A 117 -15.29 6.13 8.79
C THR A 117 -14.19 6.34 9.82
N LEU A 118 -13.09 7.00 9.44
CA LEU A 118 -11.95 7.23 10.34
C LEU A 118 -11.94 8.62 10.98
N ALA A 119 -12.89 9.49 10.62
CA ALA A 119 -13.02 10.86 11.10
C ALA A 119 -11.74 11.71 10.89
N GLY A 120 -11.13 11.60 9.70
CA GLY A 120 -9.96 12.40 9.36
C GLY A 120 -9.20 11.94 8.12
N PRO A 121 -8.29 12.77 7.59
CA PRO A 121 -7.54 12.46 6.37
C PRO A 121 -6.57 11.29 6.59
N PRO A 122 -6.14 10.61 5.52
CA PRO A 122 -5.10 9.59 5.60
C PRO A 122 -3.74 10.22 5.95
N ASP A 123 -2.91 9.47 6.67
CA ASP A 123 -1.54 9.89 6.98
C ASP A 123 -0.65 9.85 5.72
N TYR A 124 -0.92 8.89 4.84
CA TYR A 124 -0.27 8.76 3.54
C TYR A 124 -1.21 8.14 2.49
N VAL A 125 -0.86 8.27 1.22
CA VAL A 125 -1.56 7.63 0.09
C VAL A 125 -0.58 6.78 -0.70
N ASP A 126 -1.04 5.60 -1.07
CA ASP A 126 -0.42 4.72 -2.05
C ASP A 126 -1.51 4.04 -2.88
N GLY A 127 -1.23 2.88 -3.48
CA GLY A 127 -2.25 2.19 -4.24
C GLY A 127 -1.91 0.74 -4.50
N HIS A 128 -2.95 -0.09 -4.46
CA HIS A 128 -2.92 -1.50 -4.76
C HIS A 128 -2.33 -1.72 -6.15
N GLN A 129 -1.42 -2.69 -6.27
CA GLN A 129 -0.67 -2.92 -7.51
C GLN A 129 0.05 -1.67 -8.08
N HIS A 130 0.33 -0.68 -7.21
CA HIS A 130 1.00 0.58 -7.53
C HIS A 130 0.23 1.50 -8.49
N VAL A 131 -1.11 1.42 -8.51
CA VAL A 131 -1.97 2.24 -9.39
C VAL A 131 -1.81 3.74 -9.18
N HIS A 132 -1.34 4.19 -8.02
CA HIS A 132 -1.06 5.61 -7.74
C HIS A 132 0.00 6.24 -8.65
N PHE A 133 0.78 5.42 -9.36
CA PHE A 133 1.70 5.91 -10.38
C PHE A 133 1.06 6.14 -11.76
N LEU A 134 -0.20 5.74 -11.98
CA LEU A 134 -0.90 5.97 -13.26
C LEU A 134 -1.17 7.47 -13.47
N PRO A 135 -1.09 8.00 -14.71
CA PRO A 135 -1.25 9.43 -14.98
C PRO A 135 -2.52 10.05 -14.39
N MET A 136 -3.67 9.39 -14.54
CA MET A 136 -4.96 9.89 -14.05
C MET A 136 -5.02 9.95 -12.53
N VAL A 137 -4.36 9.01 -11.83
CA VAL A 137 -4.26 9.04 -10.36
C VAL A 137 -3.30 10.15 -9.91
N ARG A 138 -2.22 10.41 -10.65
CA ARG A 138 -1.34 11.56 -10.39
C ARG A 138 -2.11 12.87 -10.53
N ASN A 139 -2.91 13.00 -11.59
CA ASN A 139 -3.75 14.17 -11.82
C ASN A 139 -4.78 14.33 -10.70
N TRP A 140 -5.42 13.24 -10.25
CA TRP A 140 -6.32 13.26 -9.10
C TRP A 140 -5.61 13.73 -7.83
N LEU A 141 -4.42 13.21 -7.51
CA LEU A 141 -3.63 13.65 -6.36
C LEU A 141 -3.34 15.16 -6.41
N LEU A 142 -2.95 15.68 -7.59
CA LEU A 142 -2.69 17.09 -7.80
C LEU A 142 -3.95 17.95 -7.68
N ALA A 143 -5.07 17.50 -8.26
CA ALA A 143 -6.34 18.22 -8.21
C ALA A 143 -6.90 18.26 -6.78
N ARG A 144 -6.91 17.11 -6.10
CA ARG A 144 -7.47 16.94 -4.76
C ARG A 144 -6.67 17.67 -3.68
N PHE A 145 -5.34 17.59 -3.74
CA PHE A 145 -4.49 18.11 -2.66
C PHE A 145 -3.57 19.26 -3.05
N GLY A 146 -3.52 19.69 -4.32
CA GLY A 146 -2.56 20.68 -4.81
C GLY A 146 -2.56 21.99 -3.99
N ALA A 147 -3.76 22.49 -3.67
CA ALA A 147 -3.97 23.68 -2.84
C ALA A 147 -4.10 23.39 -1.33
N SER A 148 -4.09 22.11 -0.90
CA SER A 148 -4.22 21.77 0.51
C SER A 148 -2.99 22.19 1.30
N ALA A 149 -3.21 22.85 2.44
CA ALA A 149 -2.16 23.17 3.41
C ALA A 149 -1.60 21.90 4.08
N ARG A 150 -2.40 20.83 4.16
CA ARG A 150 -1.99 19.53 4.73
C ARG A 150 -2.14 18.45 3.67
N LYS A 151 -1.00 18.02 3.12
CA LYS A 151 -0.90 16.95 2.13
C LYS A 151 -0.54 15.63 2.81
N PRO A 152 -1.16 14.50 2.45
CA PRO A 152 -0.69 13.19 2.89
C PRO A 152 0.71 12.93 2.34
N ALA A 153 1.52 12.12 3.02
CA ALA A 153 2.72 11.60 2.40
C ALA A 153 2.34 10.66 1.24
N LEU A 154 3.22 10.49 0.25
CA LEU A 154 2.99 9.55 -0.85
C LEU A 154 4.04 8.44 -0.82
N ARG A 155 3.64 7.20 -1.06
CA ARG A 155 4.60 6.13 -1.39
C ARG A 155 5.26 6.45 -2.72
N GLY A 156 6.58 6.46 -2.73
CA GLY A 156 7.39 6.81 -3.90
C GLY A 156 7.85 5.58 -4.68
N ALA A 157 8.54 5.86 -5.80
CA ALA A 157 9.11 4.86 -6.68
C ALA A 157 10.02 3.85 -5.94
N PRO A 158 10.12 2.60 -6.45
CA PRO A 158 11.05 1.61 -5.93
C PRO A 158 12.50 2.03 -6.12
N GLY A 159 13.39 1.40 -5.34
CA GLY A 159 14.83 1.50 -5.56
C GLY A 159 15.24 0.92 -6.92
N LEU A 160 16.49 1.15 -7.31
CA LEU A 160 17.02 0.57 -8.54
C LEU A 160 16.95 -0.96 -8.48
N PRO A 161 16.58 -1.65 -9.59
CA PRO A 161 16.58 -3.10 -9.63
C PRO A 161 18.01 -3.62 -9.40
N GLY A 162 18.18 -4.48 -8.40
CA GLY A 162 19.42 -5.22 -8.20
C GLY A 162 19.56 -6.38 -9.18
N MET A 163 20.53 -7.26 -8.95
CA MET A 163 20.68 -8.53 -9.70
C MET A 163 19.78 -9.65 -9.15
N ASP A 164 18.57 -9.32 -8.68
CA ASP A 164 17.65 -10.28 -8.06
C ASP A 164 16.58 -10.79 -9.05
N ALA A 165 15.91 -11.89 -8.70
CA ALA A 165 14.86 -12.48 -9.53
C ALA A 165 13.59 -11.61 -9.62
N ALA A 166 13.45 -10.61 -8.75
CA ALA A 166 12.34 -9.66 -8.78
C ALA A 166 12.63 -8.43 -9.65
N ALA A 167 13.84 -8.32 -10.21
CA ALA A 167 14.29 -7.21 -11.03
C ALA A 167 13.32 -6.85 -12.18
N PRO A 168 12.69 -7.80 -12.91
CA PRO A 168 11.70 -7.46 -13.94
C PRO A 168 10.47 -6.75 -13.37
N LYS A 169 9.96 -7.21 -12.21
CA LYS A 169 8.82 -6.59 -11.53
C LYS A 169 9.18 -5.21 -11.01
N ILE A 170 10.36 -5.09 -10.37
CA ILE A 170 10.88 -3.80 -9.89
C ILE A 170 11.05 -2.82 -11.05
N ALA A 171 11.61 -3.26 -12.18
CA ALA A 171 11.79 -2.44 -13.37
C ALA A 171 10.45 -1.98 -13.96
N ALA A 172 9.44 -2.85 -14.02
CA ALA A 172 8.10 -2.49 -14.48
C ALA A 172 7.45 -1.42 -13.58
N VAL A 173 7.55 -1.57 -12.25
CA VAL A 173 7.04 -0.57 -11.30
C VAL A 173 7.84 0.72 -11.38
N ALA A 174 9.17 0.66 -11.52
CA ALA A 174 10.03 1.83 -11.69
C ALA A 174 9.70 2.61 -12.97
N ALA A 175 9.45 1.90 -14.08
CA ALA A 175 9.02 2.49 -15.34
C ALA A 175 7.65 3.17 -15.19
N LEU A 176 6.69 2.51 -14.53
CA LEU A 176 5.38 3.11 -14.25
C LEU A 176 5.51 4.35 -13.34
N ALA A 177 6.43 4.32 -12.37
CA ALA A 177 6.71 5.42 -11.44
C ALA A 177 7.57 6.55 -12.04
N ALA A 178 7.99 6.45 -13.30
CA ALA A 178 8.87 7.43 -13.93
C ALA A 178 8.31 8.86 -13.79
N GLY A 179 9.15 9.77 -13.28
CA GLY A 179 8.80 11.17 -13.02
C GLY A 179 7.92 11.44 -11.80
N PHE A 180 7.31 10.42 -11.17
CA PHE A 180 6.36 10.59 -10.07
C PHE A 180 6.97 11.32 -8.86
N ASN A 181 8.10 10.82 -8.35
CA ASN A 181 8.73 11.40 -7.17
C ASN A 181 9.05 12.89 -7.37
N GLY A 182 9.55 13.26 -8.56
CA GLY A 182 9.91 14.63 -8.88
C GLY A 182 8.69 15.54 -9.05
N SER A 183 7.65 15.08 -9.76
CA SER A 183 6.44 15.88 -9.96
C SER A 183 5.68 16.12 -8.66
N MET A 184 5.53 15.08 -7.82
CA MET A 184 4.83 15.19 -6.55
C MET A 184 5.59 16.06 -5.54
N ARG A 185 6.93 15.96 -5.49
CA ARG A 185 7.74 16.86 -4.64
C ARG A 185 7.62 18.32 -5.08
N ARG A 186 7.63 18.61 -6.38
CA ARG A 186 7.40 19.98 -6.89
C ARG A 186 6.01 20.50 -6.54
N ALA A 187 5.01 19.63 -6.45
CA ALA A 187 3.68 19.97 -5.96
C ALA A 187 3.59 20.05 -4.42
N GLY A 188 4.69 19.89 -3.69
CA GLY A 188 4.76 20.06 -2.24
C GLY A 188 4.38 18.82 -1.42
N PHE A 189 4.35 17.62 -2.02
CA PHE A 189 4.14 16.38 -1.27
C PHE A 189 5.45 15.86 -0.66
N SER A 190 5.36 15.32 0.54
CA SER A 190 6.38 14.42 1.09
C SER A 190 6.28 13.07 0.37
N VAL A 191 7.41 12.54 -0.09
CA VAL A 191 7.47 11.26 -0.83
C VAL A 191 8.40 10.29 -0.13
N MET A 192 7.86 9.17 0.34
CA MET A 192 8.58 8.09 1.03
C MET A 192 9.23 7.18 0.00
N THR A 193 10.57 7.19 -0.08
CA THR A 193 11.32 6.48 -1.14
C THR A 193 12.74 6.15 -0.66
N PRO A 194 13.34 5.03 -1.11
CA PRO A 194 12.80 4.06 -2.06
C PRO A 194 11.72 3.17 -1.46
N LEU A 195 10.81 2.70 -2.30
CA LEU A 195 9.99 1.53 -2.01
C LEU A 195 10.86 0.26 -2.11
N SER A 196 10.73 -0.62 -1.12
CA SER A 196 11.34 -1.94 -1.03
C SER A 196 10.27 -2.96 -0.60
N GLY A 197 10.66 -4.22 -0.41
CA GLY A 197 9.72 -5.32 -0.14
C GLY A 197 9.05 -5.89 -1.40
N ILE A 198 9.54 -5.55 -2.59
CA ILE A 198 9.11 -6.20 -3.83
C ILE A 198 9.94 -7.46 -4.03
N TYR A 199 9.29 -8.61 -3.99
CA TYR A 199 9.89 -9.91 -4.32
C TYR A 199 8.88 -10.79 -5.08
N ASP A 200 9.32 -11.95 -5.56
CA ASP A 200 8.43 -12.95 -6.14
C ASP A 200 7.67 -13.68 -5.03
N TRP A 201 6.40 -13.34 -4.86
CA TRP A 201 5.53 -13.92 -3.83
C TRP A 201 5.28 -15.43 -4.02
N ARG A 202 5.57 -15.97 -5.21
CA ARG A 202 5.54 -17.44 -5.45
C ARG A 202 6.68 -18.17 -4.72
N GLN A 203 7.64 -17.41 -4.20
CA GLN A 203 8.79 -17.87 -3.41
C GLN A 203 8.72 -17.19 -2.03
N PRO A 204 7.69 -17.49 -1.21
CA PRO A 204 7.42 -16.80 0.05
C PRO A 204 8.58 -16.91 1.05
N GLU A 205 9.39 -17.95 0.99
CA GLU A 205 10.60 -18.14 1.79
C GLU A 205 11.64 -17.03 1.61
N LYS A 206 11.58 -16.26 0.50
CA LYS A 206 12.45 -15.11 0.26
C LYS A 206 12.09 -13.88 1.09
N PHE A 207 10.92 -13.84 1.71
CA PHE A 207 10.50 -12.67 2.49
C PHE A 207 11.52 -12.29 3.57
N ALA A 208 11.93 -13.26 4.39
CA ALA A 208 12.80 -13.02 5.53
C ALA A 208 14.20 -12.52 5.12
N SER A 209 14.76 -13.04 4.01
CA SER A 209 16.05 -12.57 3.51
C SER A 209 15.95 -11.17 2.89
N THR A 210 14.88 -10.88 2.16
CA THR A 210 14.57 -9.55 1.62
C THR A 210 14.41 -8.52 2.74
N LEU A 211 13.66 -8.85 3.80
CA LEU A 211 13.50 -7.99 4.98
C LEU A 211 14.83 -7.75 5.70
N ARG A 212 15.63 -8.79 5.93
CA ARG A 212 16.97 -8.66 6.55
C ARG A 212 17.89 -7.75 5.74
N ALA A 213 17.87 -7.84 4.42
CA ALA A 213 18.66 -6.97 3.55
C ALA A 213 18.19 -5.52 3.69
N ALA A 214 16.87 -5.29 3.63
CA ALA A 214 16.30 -3.95 3.75
C ALA A 214 16.58 -3.31 5.11
N ILE A 215 16.50 -4.06 6.22
CA ILE A 215 16.82 -3.52 7.56
C ILE A 215 18.23 -2.93 7.59
N LYS A 216 19.18 -3.53 6.88
CA LYS A 216 20.58 -3.05 6.81
C LYS A 216 20.76 -1.85 5.89
N THR A 217 20.02 -1.78 4.77
CA THR A 217 20.33 -0.86 3.66
C THR A 217 19.27 0.21 3.40
N LEU A 218 18.01 -0.02 3.73
CA LEU A 218 16.88 0.88 3.43
C LEU A 218 16.97 2.17 4.26
N PRO A 219 17.11 3.34 3.64
CA PRO A 219 17.28 4.59 4.38
C PRO A 219 15.98 4.96 5.13
N ALA A 220 16.07 5.80 6.16
CA ALA A 220 14.94 6.10 7.06
C ALA A 220 13.69 6.66 6.34
N GLN A 221 13.88 7.38 5.23
CA GLN A 221 12.81 7.89 4.39
C GLN A 221 12.15 6.84 3.49
N GLY A 222 12.74 5.64 3.36
CA GLY A 222 12.21 4.54 2.56
C GLY A 222 11.01 3.86 3.21
N VAL A 223 10.42 2.91 2.48
CA VAL A 223 9.33 2.04 2.95
C VAL A 223 9.67 0.62 2.57
N PHE A 224 9.53 -0.30 3.51
CA PHE A 224 9.43 -1.72 3.21
C PHE A 224 7.96 -2.12 3.25
N MET A 225 7.45 -2.54 2.09
CA MET A 225 6.09 -3.02 1.91
C MET A 225 6.00 -4.50 2.23
N CYS A 226 4.92 -4.91 2.89
CA CYS A 226 4.62 -6.29 3.24
C CYS A 226 3.10 -6.54 3.15
N HIS A 227 2.69 -7.81 3.15
CA HIS A 227 1.29 -8.25 3.04
C HIS A 227 0.98 -9.37 4.05
N PRO A 228 1.25 -9.18 5.36
CA PRO A 228 0.88 -10.18 6.36
C PRO A 228 -0.64 -10.40 6.37
N GLY A 229 -1.10 -11.61 6.64
CA GLY A 229 -2.53 -11.92 6.64
C GLY A 229 -2.84 -13.38 6.95
N HIS A 230 -3.99 -13.60 7.59
CA HIS A 230 -4.57 -14.92 7.74
C HIS A 230 -5.48 -15.28 6.56
N VAL A 231 -5.41 -16.52 6.09
CA VAL A 231 -6.19 -16.98 4.93
C VAL A 231 -7.57 -17.46 5.36
N ASP A 232 -8.57 -16.60 5.17
CA ASP A 232 -9.99 -16.91 5.30
C ASP A 232 -10.67 -17.14 3.92
N ASP A 233 -11.94 -17.52 3.93
CA ASP A 233 -12.71 -17.79 2.70
C ASP A 233 -12.94 -16.54 1.85
N ILE A 234 -13.05 -15.38 2.49
CA ILE A 234 -13.23 -14.10 1.81
C ILE A 234 -11.98 -13.74 1.01
N LEU A 235 -10.80 -13.90 1.60
CA LEU A 235 -9.53 -13.71 0.92
C LEU A 235 -9.38 -14.70 -0.23
N ARG A 236 -9.72 -15.98 -0.02
CA ARG A 236 -9.65 -17.01 -1.08
C ARG A 236 -10.47 -16.63 -2.32
N ALA A 237 -11.59 -15.93 -2.14
CA ALA A 237 -12.44 -15.46 -3.22
C ALA A 237 -11.94 -14.17 -3.89
N ARG A 238 -11.05 -13.39 -3.25
CA ARG A 238 -10.62 -12.05 -3.69
C ARG A 238 -9.22 -12.01 -4.27
N ASP A 239 -8.29 -12.77 -3.70
CA ASP A 239 -6.87 -12.59 -3.97
C ASP A 239 -6.15 -13.94 -4.21
N PRO A 240 -5.41 -14.09 -5.33
CA PRO A 240 -4.54 -15.25 -5.54
C PRO A 240 -3.33 -15.28 -4.58
N MET A 241 -2.94 -14.15 -4.01
CA MET A 241 -1.80 -14.01 -3.10
C MET A 241 -2.19 -14.44 -1.68
N GLN A 242 -2.21 -15.76 -1.44
CA GLN A 242 -2.69 -16.35 -0.18
C GLN A 242 -1.54 -16.80 0.72
N ALA A 243 -0.85 -17.91 0.35
CA ALA A 243 0.13 -18.57 1.22
C ALA A 243 1.29 -17.66 1.67
N VAL A 244 1.68 -16.69 0.85
CA VAL A 244 2.72 -15.72 1.22
C VAL A 244 2.33 -14.88 2.42
N ARG A 245 1.04 -14.54 2.59
CA ARG A 245 0.57 -13.67 3.66
C ARG A 245 0.80 -14.29 5.04
N GLU A 246 0.58 -15.59 5.15
CA GLU A 246 0.85 -16.37 6.38
C GLU A 246 2.35 -16.41 6.69
N VAL A 247 3.19 -16.55 5.65
CA VAL A 247 4.66 -16.55 5.81
C VAL A 247 5.16 -15.18 6.27
N GLU A 248 4.68 -14.10 5.65
CA GLU A 248 5.02 -12.74 6.05
C GLU A 248 4.59 -12.46 7.50
N TYR A 249 3.35 -12.84 7.86
CA TYR A 249 2.85 -12.72 9.23
C TYR A 249 3.69 -13.54 10.22
N THR A 250 4.01 -14.79 9.90
CA THR A 250 4.81 -15.68 10.77
C THR A 250 6.18 -15.07 11.03
N VAL A 251 6.84 -14.54 9.99
CA VAL A 251 8.14 -13.87 10.16
C VAL A 251 8.01 -12.63 11.02
N LEU A 252 7.05 -11.73 10.74
CA LEU A 252 6.91 -10.46 11.47
C LEU A 252 6.44 -10.62 12.93
N SER A 253 5.68 -11.69 13.23
CA SER A 253 5.20 -11.99 14.58
C SER A 253 6.22 -12.78 15.43
N SER A 254 7.25 -13.34 14.80
CA SER A 254 8.26 -14.19 15.45
C SER A 254 9.17 -13.43 16.42
N ARG A 255 9.77 -14.16 17.36
CA ARG A 255 10.90 -13.66 18.18
C ARG A 255 12.11 -13.36 17.31
N ASP A 256 12.39 -14.19 16.31
CA ASP A 256 13.50 -14.04 15.35
C ASP A 256 13.52 -12.67 14.68
N PHE A 257 12.35 -12.07 14.42
CA PHE A 257 12.30 -10.71 13.87
C PHE A 257 12.84 -9.66 14.85
N SER A 258 12.60 -9.81 16.16
CA SER A 258 13.21 -8.97 17.19
C SER A 258 14.72 -9.15 17.20
N ASP A 259 15.20 -10.39 17.18
CA ASP A 259 16.63 -10.70 17.15
C ASP A 259 17.32 -10.12 15.89
N ILE A 260 16.61 -10.12 14.75
CA ILE A 260 17.10 -9.50 13.51
C ILE A 260 17.28 -7.99 13.68
N LEU A 261 16.32 -7.31 14.29
CA LEU A 261 16.39 -5.87 14.56
C LEU A 261 17.53 -5.56 15.55
N ASP A 262 17.61 -6.30 16.66
CA ASP A 262 18.63 -6.12 17.70
C ASP A 262 20.04 -6.32 17.16
N LYS A 263 20.28 -7.42 16.42
CA LYS A 263 21.57 -7.69 15.76
C LYS A 263 21.96 -6.61 14.74
N ALA A 264 20.98 -5.94 14.13
CA ALA A 264 21.21 -4.85 13.19
C ALA A 264 21.32 -3.47 13.86
N GLY A 265 21.14 -3.37 15.19
CA GLY A 265 21.04 -2.09 15.89
C GLY A 265 19.90 -1.22 15.34
N ALA A 266 18.80 -1.87 14.94
CA ALA A 266 17.66 -1.27 14.26
C ALA A 266 16.39 -1.39 15.10
N ARG A 267 15.41 -0.54 14.80
CA ARG A 267 14.05 -0.60 15.36
C ARG A 267 13.01 -0.36 14.27
N VAL A 268 11.78 -0.80 14.51
CA VAL A 268 10.64 -0.35 13.72
C VAL A 268 10.38 1.12 14.02
N MET A 269 10.14 1.91 12.97
CA MET A 269 9.80 3.32 13.09
C MET A 269 8.40 3.49 13.69
N ASP A 270 8.24 4.47 14.57
CA ASP A 270 6.94 4.83 15.15
C ASP A 270 6.02 5.40 14.05
N GLY A 271 4.73 5.06 14.09
CA GLY A 271 3.79 5.41 13.00
C GLY A 271 3.51 6.90 12.81
N LYS A 272 3.87 7.76 13.77
CA LYS A 272 3.67 9.22 13.72
C LYS A 272 4.98 10.02 13.61
N ALA A 273 6.10 9.36 13.35
CA ALA A 273 7.41 10.00 13.20
C ALA A 273 7.60 10.70 11.85
#